data_AF-A0A2V9QUZ6-F1
#
_entry.id   AF-A0A2V9QUZ6-F1
#
_cell.length_a   1.000
_cell.length_b   1.000
_cell.length_c   1.000
_cell.angle_alpha   90.00
_cell.angle_beta   90.00
_cell.angle_gamma   90.00
#
_symmetry.space_group_name_H-M   'P 1'
#
loop_
_entity.id
_entity.type
_entity.pdbx_description
1 polymer ?
#
loop_
_entity_poly.entity_id
_entity_poly.type
_entity_poly.pdbx_seq_one_letter_code
_entity_poly.pdbx_strand_id
1 'polypeptide(L)'
;MLRWLWLIAILLCWLARLPAQDIDSVPLTQKRSSTSIADEISDPEERSAFLELFNQVPAADMRSRAESFLARFPRSAFLAQAYEVAARGCFALGDYEQGLAYAQQSLSLLPENPLLMVPVADVEARQNLNSAAVAHAEDALEDLDRFAGPASVREEDWPSVKQSLKSTAMFAKGRALLQEALAQLDDEKRKQLLKQSEASLSAAQQSNHHDPEVAYMLGLVQFSSGKALEASGNFAAAYRTGGEFAPKALEDLRVIYRLLNPSSTISFGTFVQESENRWTAALQNSNNATKSKVEAAPAAMAYFGSESCRGCHAEIYQRWRESGMSKMFRPYAPQNIVGS
;
A
#
# COMPACT_ATOMS: atom_id res chain seq x y z
N MET A 1 -44.21 13.02 56.40
CA MET A 1 -43.99 13.66 55.08
C MET A 1 -42.56 14.16 54.84
N LEU A 2 -41.57 13.83 55.69
CA LEU A 2 -40.20 14.36 55.60
C LEU A 2 -39.15 13.36 55.05
N ARG A 3 -39.57 12.20 54.55
CA ARG A 3 -38.66 11.12 54.08
C ARG A 3 -38.62 10.94 52.56
N TRP A 4 -39.38 11.73 51.80
CA TRP A 4 -39.44 11.64 50.33
C TRP A 4 -38.66 12.76 49.61
N LEU A 5 -38.13 13.73 50.36
CA LEU A 5 -37.37 14.86 49.81
C LEU A 5 -35.86 14.61 49.69
N TRP A 6 -35.34 13.49 50.23
CA TRP A 6 -33.90 13.17 50.19
C TRP A 6 -33.47 12.32 49.00
N LEU A 7 -34.40 11.69 48.26
CA LEU A 7 -34.09 10.87 47.08
C LEU A 7 -33.96 11.68 45.78
N ILE A 8 -34.40 12.95 45.76
CA ILE A 8 -34.26 13.84 44.60
C ILE A 8 -32.92 14.61 44.64
N ALA A 9 -32.34 14.80 45.83
CA ALA A 9 -31.10 15.55 45.99
C ALA A 9 -29.82 14.79 45.58
N ILE A 10 -29.88 13.46 45.42
CA ILE A 10 -28.73 12.63 44.99
C ILE A 10 -28.72 12.42 43.47
N LEU A 11 -29.81 12.70 42.75
CA LEU A 11 -29.87 12.59 41.29
C LEU A 11 -29.43 13.87 40.54
N LEU A 12 -29.06 14.93 41.27
CA LEU A 12 -28.76 16.26 40.72
C LEU A 12 -27.28 16.69 40.86
N CYS A 13 -26.38 15.79 41.27
CA CYS A 13 -24.94 16.05 41.39
C CYS A 13 -24.06 15.40 40.29
N TRP A 14 -24.64 15.01 39.15
CA TRP A 14 -23.90 14.47 38.00
C TRP A 14 -24.03 15.32 36.73
N LEU A 15 -24.32 16.60 36.88
CA LEU A 15 -24.10 17.62 35.84
C LEU A 15 -22.81 18.38 36.16
N ALA A 16 -21.73 17.63 36.42
CA ALA A 16 -20.41 18.18 36.18
C ALA A 16 -20.34 18.48 34.69
N ARG A 17 -20.17 19.76 34.35
CA ARG A 17 -19.83 20.20 33.01
C ARG A 17 -18.55 19.47 32.61
N LEU A 18 -18.67 18.36 31.92
CA LEU A 18 -17.68 17.99 30.93
C LEU A 18 -17.63 19.20 29.99
N PRO A 19 -16.48 19.84 29.76
CA PRO A 19 -16.33 20.50 28.48
C PRO A 19 -16.56 19.38 27.47
N ALA A 20 -17.72 19.39 26.82
CA ALA A 20 -17.80 18.86 25.49
C ALA A 20 -16.65 19.58 24.78
N GLN A 21 -15.58 18.84 24.49
CA GLN A 21 -14.61 19.32 23.54
C GLN A 21 -15.43 19.44 22.26
N ASP A 22 -15.83 20.68 21.99
CA ASP A 22 -16.12 21.12 20.64
C ASP A 22 -14.92 20.65 19.83
N ILE A 23 -15.09 19.53 19.12
CA ILE A 23 -14.30 19.26 17.94
C ILE A 23 -14.77 20.34 16.97
N ASP A 24 -14.19 21.54 17.14
CA ASP A 24 -14.23 22.65 16.21
C ASP A 24 -13.65 22.11 14.91
N SER A 25 -14.51 21.44 14.16
CA SER A 25 -14.28 21.03 12.79
C SER A 25 -14.56 22.24 11.90
N VAL A 26 -13.79 23.31 12.17
CA VAL A 26 -13.58 24.42 11.25
C VAL A 26 -12.46 23.97 10.31
N PRO A 27 -12.77 23.70 9.03
CA PRO A 27 -11.81 23.21 8.07
C PRO A 27 -10.99 24.39 7.55
N LEU A 28 -9.74 24.51 8.01
CA LEU A 28 -8.76 25.22 7.19
C LEU A 28 -8.35 24.27 6.07
N THR A 29 -8.38 24.78 4.83
CA THR A 29 -7.80 24.25 3.59
C THR A 29 -6.28 24.00 3.65
N GLN A 30 -5.73 23.98 4.87
CA GLN A 30 -4.31 23.99 5.16
C GLN A 30 -3.94 22.62 5.71
N LYS A 31 -3.15 21.90 4.93
CA LYS A 31 -2.52 20.64 5.30
C LYS A 31 -1.86 20.78 6.68
N ARG A 32 -2.40 20.14 7.71
CA ARG A 32 -1.87 20.22 9.08
C ARG A 32 -0.53 19.51 9.16
N SER A 33 0.58 20.24 9.29
CA SER A 33 1.90 19.65 9.52
C SER A 33 1.93 18.82 10.81
N SER A 34 2.89 17.91 10.94
CA SER A 34 3.10 17.18 12.21
C SER A 34 3.28 18.14 13.39
N THR A 35 3.90 19.30 13.15
CA THR A 35 4.00 20.40 14.12
C THR A 35 2.63 20.94 14.53
N SER A 36 1.70 21.16 13.60
CA SER A 36 0.36 21.66 13.93
C SER A 36 -0.54 20.61 14.59
N ILE A 37 -0.33 19.32 14.29
CA ILE A 37 -1.01 18.23 15.01
C ILE A 37 -0.44 18.13 16.43
N ALA A 38 0.88 18.28 16.58
CA ALA A 38 1.53 18.30 17.87
C ALA A 38 1.12 19.51 18.73
N ASP A 39 0.71 20.63 18.13
CA ASP A 39 0.15 21.78 18.86
C ASP A 39 -1.17 21.45 19.59
N GLU A 40 -1.89 20.42 19.16
CA GLU A 40 -3.12 19.95 19.80
C GLU A 40 -2.84 19.05 21.02
N ILE A 41 -1.59 18.62 21.21
CA ILE A 41 -1.15 17.79 22.33
C ILE A 41 -0.89 18.68 23.54
N SER A 42 -1.79 18.61 24.52
CA SER A 42 -1.73 19.44 25.74
C SER A 42 -0.60 19.05 26.70
N ASP A 43 -0.24 17.76 26.74
CA ASP A 43 0.88 17.29 27.55
C ASP A 43 2.20 17.57 26.81
N PRO A 44 3.09 18.43 27.36
CA PRO A 44 4.35 18.77 26.72
C PRO A 44 5.30 17.56 26.57
N GLU A 45 5.21 16.57 27.45
CA GLU A 45 6.04 15.37 27.36
C GLU A 45 5.56 14.44 26.24
N GLU A 46 4.24 14.24 26.13
CA GLU A 46 3.61 13.49 25.04
C GLU A 46 3.91 14.18 23.71
N ARG A 47 3.79 15.51 23.67
CA ARG A 47 4.06 16.32 22.48
C ARG A 47 5.49 16.15 21.98
N SER A 48 6.47 16.24 22.87
CA SER A 48 7.88 16.04 22.53
C SER A 48 8.11 14.63 21.99
N ALA A 49 7.62 13.61 22.70
CA ALA A 49 7.78 12.22 22.29
C ALA A 49 7.10 11.92 20.95
N PHE A 50 5.93 12.52 20.68
CA PHE A 50 5.22 12.38 19.41
C PHE A 50 6.00 13.00 18.26
N LEU A 51 6.53 14.22 18.42
CA LEU A 51 7.37 14.86 17.40
C LEU A 51 8.62 14.03 17.11
N GLU A 52 9.22 13.43 18.14
CA GLU A 52 10.39 12.57 17.97
C GLU A 52 10.10 11.33 17.12
N LEU A 53 8.86 10.81 17.06
CA LEU A 53 8.52 9.64 16.22
C LEU A 53 8.87 9.86 14.74
N PHE A 54 8.83 11.11 14.27
CA PHE A 54 9.03 11.45 12.86
C PHE A 54 10.47 11.86 12.51
N ASN A 55 11.37 11.91 13.49
CA ASN A 55 12.78 12.17 13.23
C ASN A 55 13.42 11.00 12.49
N GLN A 56 14.19 11.29 11.45
CA GLN A 56 14.95 10.27 10.73
C GLN A 56 16.05 9.71 11.62
N VAL A 57 15.90 8.45 12.02
CA VAL A 57 16.83 7.70 12.85
C VAL A 57 17.01 6.27 12.29
N PRO A 58 18.08 5.56 12.66
CA PRO A 58 18.24 4.15 12.32
C PRO A 58 17.02 3.30 12.73
N ALA A 59 16.75 2.21 12.01
CA ALA A 59 15.54 1.40 12.18
C ALA A 59 15.36 0.85 13.61
N ALA A 60 16.45 0.47 14.29
CA ALA A 60 16.42 0.01 15.67
C ALA A 60 15.96 1.12 16.64
N ASP A 61 16.48 2.33 16.46
CA ASP A 61 16.11 3.49 17.28
C ASP A 61 14.67 3.93 16.99
N MET A 62 14.24 3.82 15.73
CA MET A 62 12.87 4.11 15.31
C MET A 62 11.88 3.18 16.03
N ARG A 63 12.15 1.87 16.04
CA ARG A 63 11.34 0.89 16.78
C ARG A 63 11.36 1.17 18.29
N SER A 64 12.54 1.33 18.88
CA SER A 64 12.67 1.56 20.32
C SER A 64 11.95 2.83 20.79
N ARG A 65 11.98 3.90 19.99
CA ARG A 65 11.28 5.15 20.29
C ARG A 65 9.76 4.98 20.22
N ALA A 66 9.26 4.31 19.19
CA ALA A 66 7.84 4.01 19.06
C ALA A 66 7.33 3.16 20.23
N GLU A 67 8.07 2.11 20.62
CA GLU A 67 7.75 1.27 21.78
C GLU A 67 7.75 2.06 23.09
N SER A 68 8.71 2.99 23.25
CA SER A 68 8.77 3.89 24.41
C SER A 68 7.56 4.83 24.46
N PHE A 69 7.12 5.35 23.30
CA PHE A 69 5.91 6.17 23.21
C PHE A 69 4.67 5.36 23.63
N LEU A 70 4.49 4.16 23.08
CA LEU A 70 3.37 3.26 23.38
C LEU A 70 3.31 2.89 24.87
N ALA A 71 4.47 2.64 25.48
CA ALA A 71 4.56 2.31 26.90
C ALA A 71 4.25 3.50 27.82
N ARG A 72 4.74 4.70 27.47
CA ARG A 72 4.58 5.92 28.29
C ARG A 72 3.21 6.56 28.13
N PHE A 73 2.62 6.49 26.94
CA PHE A 73 1.35 7.14 26.60
C PHE A 73 0.32 6.15 26.04
N PRO A 74 -0.09 5.11 26.80
CA PRO A 74 -0.97 4.04 26.30
C PRO A 74 -2.42 4.49 26.02
N ARG A 75 -2.77 5.74 26.35
CA ARG A 75 -4.07 6.36 26.08
C ARG A 75 -3.98 7.54 25.11
N SER A 76 -2.84 7.69 24.45
CA SER A 76 -2.64 8.75 23.45
C SER A 76 -3.67 8.62 22.31
N ALA A 77 -4.10 9.74 21.75
CA ALA A 77 -4.85 9.73 20.49
C ALA A 77 -3.96 9.33 19.28
N PHE A 78 -2.64 9.30 19.47
CA PHE A 78 -1.63 9.10 18.43
C PHE A 78 -1.01 7.70 18.41
N LEU A 79 -1.70 6.72 19.02
CA LEU A 79 -1.23 5.33 19.06
C LEU A 79 -1.07 4.74 17.65
N ALA A 80 -1.95 5.11 16.69
CA ALA A 80 -1.85 4.63 15.31
C ALA A 80 -0.49 4.97 14.69
N GLN A 81 -0.05 6.22 14.84
CA GLN A 81 1.23 6.70 14.29
C GLN A 81 2.42 6.03 14.99
N ALA A 82 2.34 5.84 16.30
CA ALA A 82 3.40 5.11 17.03
C ALA A 82 3.49 3.66 16.56
N TYR A 83 2.37 2.96 16.39
CA TYR A 83 2.34 1.61 15.83
C TYR A 83 2.85 1.55 14.38
N GLU A 84 2.50 2.52 13.53
CA GLU A 84 3.05 2.62 12.17
C GLU A 84 4.58 2.72 12.19
N VAL A 85 5.13 3.61 13.02
CA VAL A 85 6.58 3.81 13.13
C VAL A 85 7.27 2.55 13.65
N ALA A 86 6.67 1.86 14.63
CA ALA A 86 7.16 0.57 15.11
C ALA A 86 7.16 -0.50 14.00
N ALA A 87 6.06 -0.61 13.25
CA ALA A 87 5.93 -1.55 12.13
C ALA A 87 6.99 -1.33 11.06
N ARG A 88 7.19 -0.08 10.64
CA ARG A 88 8.22 0.29 9.65
C ARG A 88 9.63 -0.01 10.16
N GLY A 89 9.87 0.12 11.46
CA GLY A 89 11.14 -0.19 12.10
C GLY A 89 11.43 -1.69 12.06
N CYS A 90 10.43 -2.48 12.42
CA CYS A 90 10.46 -3.94 12.29
C CYS A 90 10.70 -4.39 10.84
N PHE A 91 9.98 -3.84 9.86
CA PHE A 91 10.18 -4.18 8.44
C PHE A 91 11.60 -3.89 7.96
N ALA A 92 12.17 -2.73 8.34
CA ALA A 92 13.54 -2.37 7.99
C ALA A 92 14.60 -3.26 8.68
N LEU A 93 14.26 -3.88 9.81
CA LEU A 93 15.11 -4.86 10.52
C LEU A 93 14.90 -6.30 10.04
N GLY A 94 13.93 -6.55 9.15
CA GLY A 94 13.55 -7.90 8.71
C GLY A 94 12.70 -8.67 9.73
N ASP A 95 12.23 -8.02 10.80
CA ASP A 95 11.36 -8.58 11.84
C ASP A 95 9.90 -8.51 11.39
N TYR A 96 9.57 -9.28 10.36
CA TYR A 96 8.30 -9.15 9.64
C TYR A 96 7.09 -9.53 10.49
N GLU A 97 7.19 -10.57 11.33
CA GLU A 97 6.08 -11.02 12.18
C GLU A 97 5.66 -9.92 13.17
N GLN A 98 6.63 -9.37 13.92
CA GLN A 98 6.37 -8.27 14.85
C GLN A 98 5.92 -7.00 14.11
N GLY A 99 6.49 -6.75 12.93
CA GLY A 99 6.08 -5.61 12.09
C GLY A 99 4.63 -5.69 11.65
N LEU A 100 4.16 -6.87 11.22
CA LEU A 100 2.76 -7.11 10.85
C LEU A 100 1.82 -6.98 12.05
N ALA A 101 2.24 -7.44 13.24
CA ALA A 101 1.46 -7.27 14.46
C ALA A 101 1.27 -5.77 14.80
N TYR A 102 2.32 -4.96 14.73
CA TYR A 102 2.20 -3.52 14.92
C TYR A 102 1.37 -2.86 13.81
N ALA A 103 1.54 -3.27 12.57
CA ALA A 103 0.76 -2.74 11.45
C ALA A 103 -0.73 -3.01 11.64
N GLN A 104 -1.12 -4.19 12.12
CA GLN A 104 -2.50 -4.52 12.44
C GLN A 104 -3.07 -3.59 13.52
N GLN A 105 -2.31 -3.32 14.58
CA GLN A 105 -2.73 -2.36 15.62
C GLN A 105 -2.93 -0.97 15.02
N SER A 106 -1.98 -0.48 14.22
CA SER A 106 -2.11 0.80 13.53
C SER A 106 -3.34 0.85 12.62
N LEU A 107 -3.55 -0.15 11.77
CA LEU A 107 -4.64 -0.16 10.78
C LEU A 107 -6.01 -0.39 11.42
N SER A 108 -6.08 -0.99 12.62
CA SER A 108 -7.32 -1.04 13.40
C SER A 108 -7.77 0.33 13.91
N LEU A 109 -6.82 1.24 14.16
CA LEU A 109 -7.06 2.60 14.62
C LEU A 109 -7.19 3.59 13.44
N LEU A 110 -6.41 3.38 12.39
CA LEU A 110 -6.38 4.21 11.18
C LEU A 110 -6.39 3.30 9.93
N PRO A 111 -7.57 2.85 9.47
CA PRO A 111 -7.70 1.86 8.40
C PRO A 111 -7.54 2.41 6.99
N GLU A 112 -7.36 3.72 6.80
CA GLU A 112 -7.19 4.38 5.50
C GLU A 112 -5.77 5.00 5.44
N ASN A 113 -4.75 4.15 5.61
CA ASN A 113 -3.34 4.56 5.63
C ASN A 113 -2.53 3.87 4.53
N PRO A 114 -2.58 4.38 3.28
CA PRO A 114 -1.84 3.79 2.17
C PRO A 114 -0.31 3.81 2.36
N LEU A 115 0.23 4.72 3.18
CA LEU A 115 1.68 4.72 3.48
C LEU A 115 2.12 3.47 4.24
N LEU A 116 1.24 2.90 5.06
CA LEU A 116 1.48 1.67 5.80
C LEU A 116 1.01 0.42 5.04
N MET A 117 -0.14 0.49 4.37
CA MET A 117 -0.68 -0.66 3.63
C MET A 117 0.26 -1.14 2.52
N VAL A 118 0.95 -0.24 1.82
CA VAL A 118 1.89 -0.61 0.75
C VAL A 118 3.04 -1.49 1.27
N PRO A 119 3.82 -1.09 2.30
CA PRO A 119 4.85 -1.97 2.84
C PRO A 119 4.29 -3.21 3.53
N VAL A 120 3.09 -3.15 4.13
CA VAL A 120 2.40 -4.35 4.65
C VAL A 120 2.15 -5.36 3.53
N ALA A 121 1.58 -4.94 2.40
CA ALA A 121 1.31 -5.81 1.27
C ALA A 121 2.59 -6.44 0.70
N ASP A 122 3.70 -5.68 0.60
CA ASP A 122 4.98 -6.25 0.16
C ASP A 122 5.49 -7.32 1.13
N VAL A 123 5.44 -7.05 2.45
CA VAL A 123 5.85 -8.01 3.47
C VAL A 123 4.96 -9.25 3.47
N GLU A 124 3.64 -9.09 3.40
CA GLU A 124 2.67 -10.19 3.30
C GLU A 124 2.95 -11.07 2.07
N ALA A 125 3.22 -10.47 0.90
CA ALA A 125 3.58 -11.22 -0.30
C ALA A 125 4.89 -12.01 -0.11
N ARG A 126 5.90 -11.42 0.55
CA ARG A 126 7.16 -12.13 0.88
C ARG A 126 6.93 -13.31 1.83
N GLN A 127 5.97 -13.18 2.74
CA GLN A 127 5.59 -14.21 3.71
C GLN A 127 4.58 -15.24 3.17
N ASN A 128 4.24 -15.18 1.87
CA ASN A 128 3.22 -16.02 1.23
C ASN A 128 1.80 -15.84 1.83
N LEU A 129 1.53 -14.72 2.48
CA LEU A 129 0.19 -14.32 2.94
C LEU A 129 -0.59 -13.69 1.79
N ASN A 130 -0.69 -14.42 0.68
CA ASN A 130 -1.00 -13.86 -0.64
C ASN A 130 -2.36 -13.14 -0.69
N SER A 131 -3.40 -13.73 -0.11
CA SER A 131 -4.73 -13.12 -0.15
C SER A 131 -4.80 -11.82 0.67
N ALA A 132 -4.06 -11.73 1.77
CA ALA A 132 -3.92 -10.49 2.55
C ALA A 132 -3.13 -9.44 1.76
N ALA A 133 -2.01 -9.85 1.15
CA ALA A 133 -1.19 -8.98 0.32
C ALA A 133 -1.97 -8.36 -0.85
N VAL A 134 -2.80 -9.16 -1.54
CA VAL A 134 -3.66 -8.67 -2.61
C VAL A 134 -4.68 -7.67 -2.07
N ALA A 135 -5.35 -7.99 -0.96
CA ALA A 135 -6.36 -7.11 -0.36
C ALA A 135 -5.75 -5.76 0.07
N HIS A 136 -4.63 -5.76 0.79
CA HIS A 136 -3.96 -4.53 1.21
C HIS A 136 -3.39 -3.74 0.04
N ALA A 137 -2.85 -4.41 -0.99
CA ALA A 137 -2.39 -3.71 -2.19
C ALA A 137 -3.55 -3.03 -2.94
N GLU A 138 -4.72 -3.68 -3.04
CA GLU A 138 -5.90 -3.10 -3.69
C GLU A 138 -6.46 -1.91 -2.90
N ASP A 139 -6.65 -2.06 -1.59
CA ASP A 139 -7.08 -0.98 -0.71
C ASP A 139 -6.10 0.20 -0.78
N ALA A 140 -4.79 -0.05 -0.75
CA ALA A 140 -3.77 1.00 -0.90
C ALA A 140 -3.87 1.72 -2.25
N LEU A 141 -4.07 0.99 -3.36
CA LEU A 141 -4.20 1.59 -4.68
C LEU A 141 -5.46 2.47 -4.79
N GLU A 142 -6.58 2.03 -4.21
CA GLU A 142 -7.82 2.81 -4.12
C GLU A 142 -7.60 4.09 -3.32
N ASP A 143 -7.02 3.97 -2.13
CA ASP A 143 -6.77 5.09 -1.21
C ASP A 143 -5.80 6.11 -1.80
N LEU A 144 -4.72 5.65 -2.46
CA LEU A 144 -3.77 6.52 -3.15
C LEU A 144 -4.44 7.34 -4.26
N ASP A 145 -5.46 6.80 -4.91
CA ASP A 145 -6.22 7.54 -5.93
C ASP A 145 -7.24 8.51 -5.37
N ARG A 146 -7.78 8.20 -4.20
CA ARG A 146 -8.85 8.96 -3.59
C ARG A 146 -8.37 10.13 -2.74
N PHE A 147 -7.22 10.01 -2.09
CA PHE A 147 -6.79 10.96 -1.06
C PHE A 147 -5.64 11.88 -1.52
N ALA A 148 -5.60 13.06 -0.92
CA ALA A 148 -4.47 13.97 -1.05
C ALA A 148 -3.26 13.41 -0.29
N GLY A 149 -2.07 13.87 -0.64
CA GLY A 149 -0.84 13.45 0.04
C GLY A 149 -0.86 13.79 1.53
N PRO A 150 -0.26 12.97 2.38
CA PRO A 150 -0.20 13.23 3.82
C PRO A 150 0.67 14.45 4.11
N ALA A 151 0.43 15.09 5.25
CA ALA A 151 1.13 16.31 5.65
C ALA A 151 2.64 16.16 5.84
N SER A 152 3.10 14.92 6.07
CA SER A 152 4.51 14.56 6.16
C SER A 152 5.25 14.62 4.82
N VAL A 153 4.54 14.71 3.70
CA VAL A 153 5.11 14.79 2.34
C VAL A 153 4.85 16.18 1.78
N ARG A 154 5.87 16.80 1.16
CA ARG A 154 5.69 18.10 0.49
C ARG A 154 4.74 17.96 -0.70
N GLU A 155 3.96 18.99 -1.02
CA GLU A 155 2.93 18.91 -2.06
C GLU A 155 3.55 18.63 -3.45
N GLU A 156 4.68 19.25 -3.73
CA GLU A 156 5.47 19.06 -4.94
C GLU A 156 6.04 17.64 -5.07
N ASP A 157 6.33 16.97 -3.95
CA ASP A 157 6.90 15.62 -3.94
C ASP A 157 5.81 14.55 -4.05
N TRP A 158 4.56 14.89 -3.68
CA TRP A 158 3.46 13.94 -3.59
C TRP A 158 3.21 13.15 -4.88
N PRO A 159 3.19 13.73 -6.09
CA PRO A 159 2.99 12.96 -7.31
C PRO A 159 4.03 11.85 -7.50
N SER A 160 5.31 12.12 -7.20
CA SER A 160 6.39 11.15 -7.31
C SER A 160 6.25 10.06 -6.24
N VAL A 161 6.00 10.45 -4.99
CA VAL A 161 5.78 9.52 -3.87
C VAL A 161 4.59 8.60 -4.14
N LYS A 162 3.45 9.17 -4.58
CA LYS A 162 2.26 8.43 -4.96
C LYS A 162 2.55 7.42 -6.07
N GLN A 163 3.30 7.81 -7.10
CA GLN A 163 3.66 6.89 -8.18
C GLN A 163 4.54 5.74 -7.70
N SER A 164 5.51 6.02 -6.82
CA SER A 164 6.38 5.01 -6.21
C SER A 164 5.58 4.01 -5.37
N LEU A 165 4.64 4.51 -4.55
CA LEU A 165 3.77 3.68 -3.71
C LEU A 165 2.85 2.79 -4.56
N LYS A 166 2.26 3.34 -5.64
CA LYS A 166 1.47 2.56 -6.60
C LYS A 166 2.28 1.46 -7.26
N SER A 167 3.51 1.77 -7.70
CA SER A 167 4.42 0.79 -8.29
C SER A 167 4.69 -0.37 -7.31
N THR A 168 4.96 -0.03 -6.05
CA THR A 168 5.22 -1.02 -4.98
C THR A 168 3.99 -1.87 -4.68
N ALA A 169 2.79 -1.27 -4.57
CA ALA A 169 1.55 -2.01 -4.36
C ALA A 169 1.24 -2.97 -5.54
N MET A 170 1.42 -2.49 -6.78
CA MET A 170 1.26 -3.31 -7.98
C MET A 170 2.26 -4.46 -8.01
N PHE A 171 3.50 -4.21 -7.59
CA PHE A 171 4.50 -5.26 -7.48
C PHE A 171 4.14 -6.31 -6.44
N ALA A 172 3.77 -5.90 -5.22
CA ALA A 172 3.34 -6.79 -4.14
C ALA A 172 2.13 -7.66 -4.56
N LYS A 173 1.10 -7.03 -5.15
CA LYS A 173 -0.06 -7.73 -5.71
C LYS A 173 0.35 -8.72 -6.79
N GLY A 174 1.21 -8.31 -7.71
CA GLY A 174 1.73 -9.16 -8.78
C GLY A 174 2.44 -10.40 -8.26
N ARG A 175 3.33 -10.24 -7.27
CA ARG A 175 4.05 -11.33 -6.61
C ARG A 175 3.08 -12.30 -5.94
N ALA A 176 2.15 -11.79 -5.12
CA ALA A 176 1.17 -12.60 -4.41
C ALA A 176 0.30 -13.43 -5.37
N LEU A 177 -0.18 -12.82 -6.46
CA LEU A 177 -0.97 -13.51 -7.49
C LEU A 177 -0.16 -14.59 -8.23
N LEU A 178 1.12 -14.35 -8.50
CA LEU A 178 2.01 -15.37 -9.07
C LEU A 178 2.15 -16.55 -8.10
N GLN A 179 2.40 -16.29 -6.82
CA GLN A 179 2.51 -17.34 -5.80
C GLN A 179 1.23 -18.16 -5.70
N GLU A 180 0.05 -17.53 -5.70
CA GLU A 180 -1.24 -18.24 -5.73
C GLU A 180 -1.43 -19.05 -7.01
N ALA A 181 -1.02 -18.51 -8.16
CA ALA A 181 -1.13 -19.22 -9.44
C ALA A 181 -0.29 -20.49 -9.47
N LEU A 182 0.94 -20.44 -8.92
CA LEU A 182 1.85 -21.57 -8.88
C LEU A 182 1.36 -22.69 -7.93
N ALA A 183 0.58 -22.34 -6.91
CA ALA A 183 -0.05 -23.32 -6.01
C ALA A 183 -1.39 -23.87 -6.54
N GLN A 184 -1.91 -23.34 -7.65
CA GLN A 184 -3.24 -23.68 -8.14
C GLN A 184 -3.25 -24.90 -9.07
N LEU A 185 -4.18 -25.82 -8.82
CA LEU A 185 -4.40 -27.02 -9.64
C LEU A 185 -5.45 -26.82 -10.74
N ASP A 186 -6.40 -25.91 -10.53
CA ASP A 186 -7.38 -25.53 -11.54
C ASP A 186 -6.73 -24.67 -12.63
N ASP A 187 -6.68 -25.20 -13.85
CA ASP A 187 -6.04 -24.56 -15.00
C ASP A 187 -6.64 -23.19 -15.36
N GLU A 188 -7.97 -23.03 -15.27
CA GLU A 188 -8.61 -21.76 -15.63
C GLU A 188 -8.38 -20.71 -14.55
N LYS A 189 -8.50 -21.09 -13.28
CA LYS A 189 -8.17 -20.20 -12.16
C LYS A 189 -6.69 -19.81 -12.20
N ARG A 190 -5.79 -20.75 -12.49
CA ARG A 190 -4.35 -20.49 -12.65
C ARG A 190 -4.10 -19.48 -13.77
N LYS A 191 -4.69 -19.66 -14.96
CA LYS A 191 -4.57 -18.71 -16.08
C LYS A 191 -5.08 -17.32 -15.71
N GLN A 192 -6.19 -17.23 -14.99
CA GLN A 192 -6.74 -15.96 -14.53
C GLN A 192 -5.78 -15.25 -13.57
N LEU A 193 -5.23 -15.96 -12.58
CA LEU A 193 -4.26 -15.41 -11.64
C LEU A 193 -2.97 -14.94 -12.34
N LEU A 194 -2.43 -15.74 -13.28
CA LEU A 194 -1.28 -15.35 -14.08
C LEU A 194 -1.55 -14.09 -14.91
N LYS A 195 -2.73 -13.98 -15.53
CA LYS A 195 -3.13 -12.79 -16.28
C LYS A 195 -3.20 -11.54 -15.39
N GLN A 196 -3.77 -11.67 -14.18
CA GLN A 196 -3.84 -10.56 -13.23
C GLN A 196 -2.44 -10.17 -12.72
N SER A 197 -1.62 -11.16 -12.40
CA SER A 197 -0.22 -10.97 -11.99
C SER A 197 0.58 -10.24 -13.07
N GLU A 198 0.46 -10.66 -14.34
CA GLU A 198 1.13 -10.01 -15.47
C GLU A 198 0.72 -8.55 -15.61
N ALA A 199 -0.58 -8.24 -15.47
CA ALA A 199 -1.08 -6.88 -15.54
C ALA A 199 -0.51 -6.00 -14.42
N SER A 200 -0.50 -6.49 -13.18
CA SER A 200 0.05 -5.77 -12.03
C SER A 200 1.56 -5.57 -12.15
N LEU A 201 2.33 -6.61 -12.49
CA LEU A 201 3.79 -6.49 -12.66
C LEU A 201 4.17 -5.61 -13.85
N SER A 202 3.40 -5.63 -14.94
CA SER A 202 3.61 -4.71 -16.07
C SER A 202 3.39 -3.26 -15.65
N ALA A 203 2.35 -2.98 -14.85
CA ALA A 203 2.10 -1.64 -14.31
C ALA A 203 3.21 -1.19 -13.34
N ALA A 204 3.73 -2.12 -12.52
CA ALA A 204 4.89 -1.84 -11.66
C ALA A 204 6.14 -1.51 -12.49
N GLN A 205 6.43 -2.31 -13.53
CA GLN A 205 7.58 -2.12 -14.43
C GLN A 205 7.51 -0.78 -15.16
N GLN A 206 6.32 -0.34 -15.57
CA GLN A 206 6.13 0.97 -16.21
C GLN A 206 6.54 2.17 -15.33
N SER A 207 6.55 1.97 -14.01
CA SER A 207 6.90 3.01 -13.04
C SER A 207 8.33 2.88 -12.53
N ASN A 208 8.89 1.66 -12.57
CA ASN A 208 10.23 1.35 -12.12
C ASN A 208 10.92 0.33 -13.06
N HIS A 209 11.31 0.79 -14.25
CA HIS A 209 11.86 -0.08 -15.30
C HIS A 209 13.24 -0.70 -14.99
N HIS A 210 13.95 -0.19 -13.98
CA HIS A 210 15.29 -0.62 -13.63
C HIS A 210 15.32 -1.64 -12.49
N ASP A 211 14.15 -2.01 -11.94
CA ASP A 211 14.06 -2.98 -10.87
C ASP A 211 14.26 -4.42 -11.41
N PRO A 212 15.39 -5.07 -11.08
CA PRO A 212 15.66 -6.43 -11.55
C PRO A 212 14.65 -7.44 -11.01
N GLU A 213 14.06 -7.19 -9.84
CA GLU A 213 13.09 -8.08 -9.25
C GLU A 213 11.76 -8.05 -10.00
N VAL A 214 11.26 -6.85 -10.33
CA VAL A 214 10.04 -6.69 -11.13
C VAL A 214 10.21 -7.39 -12.49
N ALA A 215 11.35 -7.18 -13.15
CA ALA A 215 11.66 -7.85 -14.41
C ALA A 215 11.70 -9.37 -14.25
N TYR A 216 12.39 -9.89 -13.22
CA TYR A 216 12.46 -11.32 -12.95
C TYR A 216 11.07 -11.94 -12.72
N MET A 217 10.25 -11.34 -11.86
CA MET A 217 8.91 -11.83 -11.56
C MET A 217 7.99 -11.79 -12.80
N LEU A 218 8.07 -10.74 -13.62
CA LEU A 218 7.29 -10.66 -14.86
C LEU A 218 7.72 -11.77 -15.85
N GLY A 219 9.03 -12.07 -15.91
CA GLY A 219 9.56 -13.20 -16.66
C GLY A 219 8.96 -14.53 -16.20
N LEU A 220 8.87 -14.77 -14.89
CA LEU A 220 8.26 -15.99 -14.33
C LEU A 220 6.78 -16.12 -14.70
N VAL A 221 6.00 -15.04 -14.61
CA VAL A 221 4.58 -15.05 -15.00
C VAL A 221 4.41 -15.37 -16.47
N GLN A 222 5.20 -14.71 -17.34
CA GLN A 222 5.13 -14.93 -18.78
C GLN A 222 5.54 -16.35 -19.15
N PHE A 223 6.62 -16.86 -18.55
CA PHE A 223 7.05 -18.23 -18.77
C PHE A 223 6.00 -19.24 -18.33
N SER A 224 5.41 -19.04 -17.14
CA SER A 224 4.30 -19.86 -16.61
C SER A 224 3.02 -19.77 -17.47
N SER A 225 2.87 -18.68 -18.23
CA SER A 225 1.77 -18.47 -19.17
C SER A 225 2.07 -19.01 -20.59
N GLY A 226 3.20 -19.68 -20.80
CA GLY A 226 3.63 -20.20 -22.10
C GLY A 226 4.23 -19.15 -23.04
N LYS A 227 4.47 -17.92 -22.57
CA LYS A 227 5.04 -16.79 -23.32
C LYS A 227 6.56 -16.77 -23.19
N ALA A 228 7.20 -17.85 -23.65
CA ALA A 228 8.63 -18.06 -23.43
C ALA A 228 9.51 -16.98 -24.10
N LEU A 229 9.07 -16.42 -25.23
CA LEU A 229 9.83 -15.39 -25.94
C LEU A 229 9.81 -14.06 -25.17
N GLU A 230 8.65 -13.66 -24.65
CA GLU A 230 8.49 -12.48 -23.82
C GLU A 230 9.25 -12.62 -22.50
N ALA A 231 9.13 -13.79 -21.86
CA ALA A 231 9.85 -14.13 -20.64
C ALA A 231 11.37 -13.99 -20.82
N SER A 232 11.92 -14.42 -21.96
CA SER A 232 13.35 -14.29 -22.26
C SER A 232 13.84 -12.84 -22.20
N GLY A 233 13.03 -11.87 -22.64
CA GLY A 233 13.40 -10.46 -22.59
C GLY A 233 13.48 -9.94 -21.16
N ASN A 234 12.49 -10.29 -20.35
CA ASN A 234 12.44 -9.90 -18.93
C ASN A 234 13.55 -10.56 -18.09
N PHE A 235 13.86 -11.84 -18.34
CA PHE A 235 15.00 -12.49 -17.69
C PHE A 235 16.34 -11.92 -18.15
N ALA A 236 16.50 -11.57 -19.43
CA ALA A 236 17.71 -10.90 -19.91
C ALA A 236 17.94 -9.54 -19.23
N ALA A 237 16.87 -8.76 -19.04
CA ALA A 237 16.93 -7.51 -18.30
C ALA A 237 17.35 -7.73 -16.83
N ALA A 238 16.71 -8.66 -16.12
CA ALA A 238 17.09 -9.00 -14.74
C ALA A 238 18.53 -9.52 -14.63
N TYR A 239 18.99 -10.33 -15.58
CA TYR A 239 20.35 -10.83 -15.65
C TYR A 239 21.39 -9.71 -15.86
N ARG A 240 21.13 -8.77 -16.78
CA ARG A 240 22.05 -7.66 -17.06
C ARG A 240 22.16 -6.68 -15.89
N THR A 241 21.05 -6.33 -15.26
CA THR A 241 21.05 -5.41 -14.11
C THR A 241 21.89 -5.95 -12.94
N GLY A 242 22.04 -7.28 -12.84
CA GLY A 242 22.85 -7.92 -11.81
C GLY A 242 22.07 -8.10 -10.51
N GLY A 243 22.80 -8.27 -9.39
CA GLY A 243 22.20 -8.47 -8.07
C GLY A 243 21.73 -9.91 -7.82
N GLU A 244 20.82 -10.07 -6.86
CA GLU A 244 20.42 -11.39 -6.34
C GLU A 244 19.63 -12.25 -7.34
N PHE A 245 18.94 -11.61 -8.30
CA PHE A 245 18.10 -12.30 -9.28
C PHE A 245 18.87 -12.74 -10.53
N ALA A 246 20.05 -12.18 -10.80
CA ALA A 246 20.80 -12.46 -12.02
C ALA A 246 21.17 -13.95 -12.19
N PRO A 247 21.63 -14.69 -11.16
CA PRO A 247 21.90 -16.12 -11.29
C PRO A 247 20.65 -16.95 -11.63
N LYS A 248 19.50 -16.61 -11.05
CA LYS A 248 18.22 -17.29 -11.31
C LYS A 248 17.73 -17.00 -12.74
N ALA A 249 17.74 -15.72 -13.12
CA ALA A 249 17.38 -15.28 -14.46
C ALA A 249 18.26 -15.94 -15.54
N LEU A 250 19.56 -16.11 -15.28
CA LEU A 250 20.48 -16.81 -16.19
C LEU A 250 20.07 -18.28 -16.38
N GLU A 251 19.66 -18.97 -15.32
CA GLU A 251 19.22 -20.36 -15.40
C GLU A 251 17.91 -20.48 -16.19
N ASP A 252 16.94 -19.61 -15.91
CA ASP A 252 15.67 -19.55 -16.64
C ASP A 252 15.89 -19.23 -18.14
N LEU A 253 16.84 -18.35 -18.47
CA LEU A 253 17.26 -18.09 -19.85
C LEU A 253 17.82 -19.35 -20.53
N ARG A 254 18.61 -20.17 -19.84
CA ARG A 254 19.14 -21.43 -20.39
C ARG A 254 18.05 -22.46 -20.61
N VAL A 255 17.03 -22.49 -19.75
CA VAL A 255 15.85 -23.33 -19.95
C VAL A 255 15.11 -22.91 -21.22
N ILE A 256 14.81 -21.61 -21.37
CA ILE A 256 14.13 -21.09 -22.56
C ILE A 256 14.96 -21.29 -23.82
N TYR A 257 16.29 -21.07 -23.75
CA TYR A 257 17.18 -21.32 -24.88
C TYR A 257 17.06 -22.76 -25.36
N ARG A 258 17.20 -23.75 -24.46
CA ARG A 258 17.05 -25.18 -24.82
C ARG A 258 15.67 -25.50 -25.40
N LEU A 259 14.61 -24.88 -24.87
CA LEU A 259 13.24 -25.07 -25.33
C LEU A 259 13.02 -24.54 -26.75
N LEU A 260 13.48 -23.31 -27.04
CA LEU A 260 13.23 -22.64 -28.32
C LEU A 260 14.25 -23.02 -29.40
N ASN A 261 15.42 -23.53 -29.01
CA ASN A 261 16.56 -23.75 -29.89
C ASN A 261 17.17 -25.17 -29.77
N PRO A 262 16.37 -26.25 -29.89
CA PRO A 262 16.84 -27.62 -29.64
C PRO A 262 17.92 -28.12 -30.62
N SER A 263 18.01 -27.55 -31.82
CA SER A 263 18.95 -27.94 -32.89
C SER A 263 19.80 -26.77 -33.40
N SER A 264 20.01 -25.77 -32.56
CA SER A 264 20.39 -24.42 -32.97
C SER A 264 21.84 -24.24 -33.44
N THR A 265 21.99 -23.36 -34.43
CA THR A 265 23.25 -22.77 -34.90
C THR A 265 23.61 -21.45 -34.20
N ILE A 266 22.68 -20.83 -33.46
CA ILE A 266 22.92 -19.60 -32.70
C ILE A 266 23.48 -19.92 -31.31
N SER A 267 24.48 -19.15 -30.89
CA SER A 267 25.07 -19.31 -29.56
C SER A 267 24.11 -18.81 -28.47
N PHE A 268 24.24 -19.35 -27.25
CA PHE A 268 23.49 -18.85 -26.10
C PHE A 268 23.71 -17.34 -25.87
N GLY A 269 24.95 -16.85 -26.07
CA GLY A 269 25.26 -15.42 -25.95
C GLY A 269 24.48 -14.56 -26.96
N THR A 270 24.35 -15.03 -28.21
CA THR A 270 23.54 -14.37 -29.24
C THR A 270 22.07 -14.33 -28.84
N PHE A 271 21.54 -15.44 -28.32
CA PHE A 271 20.16 -15.53 -27.85
C PHE A 271 19.88 -14.53 -26.71
N VAL A 272 20.78 -14.39 -25.73
CA VAL A 272 20.64 -13.41 -24.64
C VAL A 272 20.62 -11.98 -25.18
N GLN A 273 21.55 -11.66 -26.09
CA GLN A 273 21.62 -10.33 -26.71
C GLN A 273 20.36 -9.99 -27.51
N GLU A 274 19.82 -10.94 -28.28
CA GLU A 274 18.56 -10.74 -29.02
C GLU A 274 17.36 -10.58 -28.09
N SER A 275 17.28 -11.38 -27.03
CA SER A 275 16.19 -11.31 -26.04
C SER A 275 16.13 -9.94 -25.39
N GLU A 276 17.29 -9.39 -25.09
CA GLU A 276 17.39 -8.06 -24.55
C GLU A 276 17.01 -6.95 -25.54
N ASN A 277 17.48 -7.02 -26.78
CA ASN A 277 17.10 -6.06 -27.80
C ASN A 277 15.57 -6.03 -27.97
N ARG A 278 14.91 -7.20 -27.90
CA ARG A 278 13.43 -7.29 -27.89
C ARG A 278 12.82 -6.58 -26.68
N TRP A 279 13.37 -6.78 -25.49
CA TRP A 279 12.89 -6.12 -24.27
C TRP A 279 13.03 -4.59 -24.35
N THR A 280 14.19 -4.08 -24.77
CA THR A 280 14.42 -2.64 -24.94
C THR A 280 13.44 -2.04 -25.96
N ALA A 281 13.21 -2.72 -27.08
CA ALA A 281 12.25 -2.27 -28.09
C ALA A 281 10.80 -2.25 -27.53
N ALA A 282 10.42 -3.27 -26.76
CA ALA A 282 9.10 -3.35 -26.13
C ALA A 282 8.87 -2.19 -25.13
N LEU A 283 9.88 -1.87 -24.31
CA LEU A 283 9.82 -0.74 -23.38
C LEU A 283 9.68 0.61 -24.10
N GLN A 284 10.45 0.83 -25.16
CA GLN A 284 10.37 2.07 -25.95
C GLN A 284 8.97 2.26 -26.56
N ASN A 285 8.39 1.18 -27.10
CA ASN A 285 7.04 1.21 -27.67
C ASN A 285 5.97 1.48 -26.61
N SER A 286 6.09 0.87 -25.43
CA SER A 286 5.17 1.12 -24.30
C SER A 286 5.24 2.58 -23.84
N ASN A 287 6.43 3.16 -23.71
CA ASN A 287 6.61 4.53 -23.25
C ASN A 287 6.04 5.57 -24.25
N ASN A 288 6.12 5.28 -25.54
CA ASN A 288 5.52 6.13 -26.57
C ASN A 288 3.98 6.04 -26.58
N ALA A 289 3.42 4.85 -26.34
CA ALA A 289 1.97 4.67 -26.23
C ALA A 289 1.38 5.38 -24.99
N THR A 290 2.08 5.34 -23.86
CA THR A 290 1.64 6.03 -22.63
C THR A 290 1.65 7.55 -22.80
N LYS A 291 2.69 8.12 -23.45
CA LYS A 291 2.74 9.56 -23.78
C LYS A 291 1.54 10.00 -24.64
N SER A 292 1.15 9.19 -25.63
CA SER A 292 0.03 9.50 -26.52
C SER A 292 -1.35 9.34 -25.85
N LYS A 293 -1.46 8.54 -24.78
CA LYS A 293 -2.72 8.27 -24.07
C LYS A 293 -3.03 9.31 -22.98
N VAL A 294 -2.01 9.98 -22.44
CA VAL A 294 -2.18 11.09 -21.47
C VAL A 294 -2.87 12.31 -22.11
N GLU A 295 -2.80 12.47 -23.43
CA GLU A 295 -3.49 13.55 -24.17
C GLU A 295 -4.98 13.27 -24.46
N ALA A 296 -5.49 12.05 -24.19
CA ALA A 296 -6.86 11.68 -24.52
C ALA A 296 -7.52 10.86 -23.40
N ALA A 297 -7.87 11.52 -22.29
CA ALA A 297 -8.75 10.93 -21.27
C ALA A 297 -10.20 11.43 -21.46
N PRO A 298 -11.18 10.56 -21.74
CA PRO A 298 -12.58 10.93 -21.70
C PRO A 298 -13.11 11.00 -20.26
N ALA A 299 -14.07 11.90 -20.04
CA ALA A 299 -14.79 12.07 -18.77
C ALA A 299 -15.50 10.77 -18.35
N ALA A 300 -15.23 10.32 -17.12
CA ALA A 300 -15.81 9.11 -16.54
C ALA A 300 -17.34 9.21 -16.39
N MET A 301 -18.06 8.17 -16.81
CA MET A 301 -19.49 7.99 -16.54
C MET A 301 -19.72 7.57 -15.09
N ALA A 302 -20.74 8.17 -14.46
CA ALA A 302 -21.04 8.10 -13.03
C ALA A 302 -21.78 6.82 -12.60
N TYR A 303 -21.31 6.24 -11.49
CA TYR A 303 -22.02 5.26 -10.67
C TYR A 303 -22.89 6.00 -9.64
N PHE A 304 -24.19 5.71 -9.56
CA PHE A 304 -25.10 6.28 -8.57
C PHE A 304 -25.01 5.52 -7.24
N GLY A 305 -23.95 5.81 -6.48
CA GLY A 305 -23.75 5.46 -5.08
C GLY A 305 -24.14 6.60 -4.14
N SER A 306 -23.51 6.68 -2.95
CA SER A 306 -23.70 7.71 -1.90
C SER A 306 -23.62 9.18 -2.34
N GLU A 307 -23.37 9.46 -3.62
CA GLU A 307 -23.58 10.75 -4.29
C GLU A 307 -24.99 11.30 -4.15
N SER A 308 -26.03 10.46 -4.03
CA SER A 308 -27.41 10.93 -3.87
C SER A 308 -27.65 11.66 -2.54
N CYS A 309 -26.83 11.42 -1.51
CA CYS A 309 -26.87 12.13 -0.24
C CYS A 309 -25.99 13.40 -0.23
N ARG A 310 -25.08 13.56 -1.20
CA ARG A 310 -24.16 14.70 -1.32
C ARG A 310 -24.89 16.03 -1.49
N GLY A 311 -26.01 16.02 -2.22
CA GLY A 311 -26.80 17.22 -2.46
C GLY A 311 -27.40 17.83 -1.17
N CYS A 312 -27.66 17.00 -0.15
CA CYS A 312 -28.26 17.44 1.11
C CYS A 312 -27.26 17.56 2.26
N HIS A 313 -26.14 16.83 2.22
CA HIS A 313 -25.15 16.78 3.32
C HIS A 313 -23.70 16.86 2.81
N ALA A 314 -23.45 17.73 1.83
CA ALA A 314 -22.16 17.90 1.17
C ALA A 314 -20.98 18.07 2.14
N GLU A 315 -21.19 18.86 3.21
CA GLU A 315 -20.14 19.21 4.16
C GLU A 315 -19.75 18.04 5.07
N ILE A 316 -20.72 17.24 5.52
CA ILE A 316 -20.49 16.06 6.36
C ILE A 316 -19.79 14.98 5.53
N TYR A 317 -20.24 14.76 4.30
CA TYR A 317 -19.62 13.80 3.39
C TYR A 317 -18.15 14.12 3.11
N GLN A 318 -17.83 15.41 2.93
CA GLN A 318 -16.47 15.88 2.69
C GLN A 318 -15.57 15.68 3.93
N ARG A 319 -16.04 16.04 5.13
CA ARG A 319 -15.29 15.87 6.40
C ARG A 319 -14.99 14.40 6.74
N TRP A 320 -15.87 13.48 6.35
CA TRP A 320 -15.69 12.04 6.60
C TRP A 320 -14.75 11.37 5.60
N ARG A 321 -14.71 11.89 4.35
CA ARG A 321 -13.67 11.54 3.39
C ARG A 321 -12.29 12.03 3.84
N GLU A 322 -12.21 13.19 4.48
CA GLU A 322 -10.93 13.78 4.91
C GLU A 322 -10.37 13.18 6.21
N SER A 323 -11.18 12.41 6.97
CA SER A 323 -10.81 11.85 8.28
C SER A 323 -10.54 10.34 8.27
N GLY A 324 -10.57 9.66 7.12
CA GLY A 324 -10.25 8.24 7.06
C GLY A 324 -11.41 7.28 7.41
N MET A 325 -12.66 7.77 7.44
CA MET A 325 -13.86 7.06 7.96
C MET A 325 -14.85 6.64 6.87
N SER A 326 -14.39 6.57 5.63
CA SER A 326 -15.27 6.57 4.46
C SER A 326 -15.85 5.20 4.09
N LYS A 327 -15.27 4.11 4.62
CA LYS A 327 -15.77 2.73 4.45
C LYS A 327 -17.18 2.52 5.03
N MET A 328 -17.70 3.39 5.91
CA MET A 328 -19.08 3.31 6.43
C MET A 328 -20.17 3.53 5.36
N PHE A 329 -19.81 3.97 4.15
CA PHE A 329 -20.76 4.21 3.06
C PHE A 329 -20.70 3.19 1.93
N ARG A 330 -19.98 2.07 2.12
CA ARG A 330 -20.03 0.94 1.19
C ARG A 330 -21.48 0.39 1.13
N PRO A 331 -21.96 -0.08 -0.03
CA PRO A 331 -23.17 -0.88 -0.09
C PRO A 331 -23.06 -2.05 0.91
N TYR A 332 -24.15 -2.34 1.62
CA TYR A 332 -24.18 -3.36 2.67
C TYR A 332 -23.55 -4.68 2.19
N ALA A 333 -22.56 -5.18 2.92
CA ALA A 333 -22.01 -6.52 2.78
C ALA A 333 -21.75 -7.10 4.18
N PRO A 334 -22.01 -8.41 4.43
CA PRO A 334 -21.89 -9.02 5.76
C PRO A 334 -20.51 -8.85 6.40
N GLN A 335 -19.47 -8.77 5.57
CA GLN A 335 -18.07 -8.56 5.97
C GLN A 335 -17.75 -7.13 6.47
N ASN A 336 -18.68 -6.19 6.35
CA ASN A 336 -18.52 -4.79 6.78
C ASN A 336 -19.21 -4.49 8.12
N ILE A 337 -19.70 -5.53 8.84
CA ILE A 337 -20.32 -5.38 10.15
C ILE A 337 -19.25 -5.56 11.23
N VAL A 338 -19.00 -4.50 12.01
CA VAL A 338 -18.15 -4.58 13.19
C VAL A 338 -18.98 -5.15 14.35
N GLY A 339 -18.59 -6.35 14.80
CA GLY A 339 -19.25 -7.08 15.88
C GLY A 339 -20.08 -8.26 15.38
N SER A 340 -19.44 -9.43 15.27
CA SER A 340 -20.10 -10.73 15.25
C SER A 340 -19.57 -11.60 16.38
#